data_AF-A0A954ZMR1-F1
#
_entry.id   AF-A0A954ZMR1-F1
#
_cell.length_a   1.000
_cell.length_b   1.000
_cell.length_c   1.000
_cell.angle_alpha   90.00
_cell.angle_beta   90.00
_cell.angle_gamma   90.00
#
_symmetry.space_group_name_H-M   'P 1'
#
loop_
_entity.id
_entity.type
_entity.pdbx_description
1 polymer ?
#
loop_
_entity_poly.entity_id
_entity_poly.type
_entity_poly.pdbx_seq_one_letter_code
_entity_poly.pdbx_strand_id
1 'polypeptide(L)'
;MIVSKKKAWTGVVAAIGLASLLVWLSLRLHSAQVLAGDAAENLAVCQNIAQEMERLRSAPAHATLTHHEITELALSVEESARIAGMAGNAINRITPQADRRIKDTAYIEQGNLVDLKNVTVRQLVTFLTELMARESGLRVTAIR
;
A
#
# COMPACT_ATOMS: atom_id res chain seq x y z
N MET A 1 27.28 -70.91 -10.09
CA MET A 1 26.07 -70.13 -9.71
C MET A 1 26.32 -68.65 -9.32
N ILE A 2 27.54 -68.11 -9.37
CA ILE A 2 27.86 -66.74 -8.88
C ILE A 2 27.67 -65.65 -9.96
N VAL A 3 27.67 -66.02 -11.25
CA VAL A 3 27.59 -65.05 -12.37
C VAL A 3 26.18 -64.45 -12.56
N SER A 4 25.12 -65.15 -12.13
CA SER A 4 23.73 -64.67 -12.28
C SER A 4 23.40 -63.48 -11.35
N LYS A 5 23.96 -63.44 -10.13
CA LYS A 5 23.69 -62.36 -9.17
C LYS A 5 24.22 -60.99 -9.61
N LYS A 6 25.32 -60.95 -10.38
CA LYS A 6 25.93 -59.69 -10.85
C LYS A 6 25.08 -58.96 -11.89
N LYS A 7 24.39 -59.70 -12.77
CA LYS A 7 23.47 -59.09 -13.77
C LYS A 7 22.20 -58.50 -13.14
N ALA A 8 21.73 -59.07 -12.02
CA ALA A 8 20.56 -58.55 -11.32
C ALA A 8 20.83 -57.18 -10.67
N TRP A 9 22.02 -56.98 -10.10
CA TRP A 9 22.39 -55.73 -9.43
C TRP A 9 22.56 -54.54 -10.39
N THR A 10 23.08 -54.77 -11.60
CA THR A 10 23.25 -53.70 -12.60
C THR A 10 21.93 -53.13 -13.09
N GLY A 11 20.89 -53.96 -13.19
CA GLY A 11 19.54 -53.51 -13.59
C GLY A 11 18.89 -52.63 -12.53
N VAL A 12 19.06 -52.95 -11.25
CA VAL A 12 18.50 -52.17 -10.13
C VAL A 12 19.16 -50.80 -10.04
N VAL A 13 20.49 -50.72 -10.17
CA VAL A 13 21.21 -49.43 -10.12
C VAL A 13 20.81 -48.53 -11.29
N ALA A 14 20.66 -49.09 -12.49
CA ALA A 14 20.19 -48.33 -13.66
C ALA A 14 18.75 -47.82 -13.48
N ALA A 15 17.86 -48.64 -12.92
CA ALA A 15 16.49 -48.25 -12.64
C ALA A 15 16.40 -47.12 -11.59
N ILE A 16 17.21 -47.19 -10.52
CA ILE A 16 17.26 -46.14 -9.49
C ILE A 16 17.81 -44.83 -10.08
N GLY A 17 18.88 -44.90 -10.90
CA GLY A 17 19.44 -43.72 -11.55
C GLY A 17 18.45 -43.05 -12.52
N LEU A 18 17.65 -43.84 -13.23
CA LEU A 18 16.64 -43.31 -14.14
C LEU A 18 15.46 -42.71 -13.37
N ALA A 19 15.04 -43.36 -12.28
CA ALA A 19 14.00 -42.81 -11.39
C ALA A 19 14.43 -41.50 -10.73
N SER A 20 15.67 -41.40 -10.25
CA SER A 20 16.18 -40.16 -9.64
C SER A 20 16.30 -39.02 -10.66
N LEU A 21 16.70 -39.32 -11.90
CA LEU A 21 16.74 -38.33 -12.99
C LEU A 21 15.33 -37.80 -13.30
N LEU A 22 14.32 -38.68 -13.37
CA LEU A 22 12.93 -38.30 -13.64
C LEU A 22 12.36 -37.42 -12.51
N VAL A 23 12.65 -37.75 -11.26
CA VAL A 23 12.25 -36.92 -10.10
C VAL A 23 12.94 -35.57 -10.13
N TRP A 24 14.23 -35.52 -10.48
CA TRP A 24 14.94 -34.25 -10.60
C TRP A 24 14.39 -33.37 -11.73
N LEU A 25 14.07 -33.96 -12.87
CA LEU A 25 13.44 -33.29 -14.00
C LEU A 25 12.05 -32.74 -13.66
N SER A 26 11.23 -33.51 -12.94
CA SER A 26 9.89 -33.05 -12.54
C SER A 26 9.94 -31.90 -11.54
N LEU A 27 10.87 -31.96 -10.56
CA LEU A 27 11.11 -30.85 -9.64
C LEU A 27 11.58 -29.60 -10.36
N ARG A 28 12.51 -29.73 -11.33
CA ARG A 28 12.97 -28.62 -12.17
C ARG A 28 11.84 -27.98 -12.97
N LEU A 29 10.98 -28.79 -13.59
CA LEU A 29 9.84 -28.30 -14.35
C LEU A 29 8.85 -27.54 -13.45
N HIS A 30 8.58 -28.08 -12.27
CA HIS A 30 7.67 -27.45 -11.31
C HIS A 30 8.21 -26.10 -10.83
N SER A 31 9.51 -26.01 -10.46
CA SER A 31 10.12 -24.74 -10.09
C SER A 31 10.08 -23.71 -11.24
N ALA A 32 10.27 -24.14 -12.48
CA ALA A 32 10.18 -23.25 -13.64
C ALA A 32 8.75 -22.71 -13.85
N GLN A 33 7.73 -23.53 -13.61
CA GLN A 33 6.33 -23.11 -13.70
C GLN A 33 5.97 -22.09 -12.63
N VAL A 34 6.42 -22.29 -11.38
CA VAL A 34 6.19 -21.34 -10.28
C VAL A 34 6.84 -19.99 -10.61
N LEU A 35 8.11 -20.00 -11.04
CA LEU A 35 8.82 -18.76 -11.41
C LEU A 35 8.17 -18.03 -12.59
N ALA A 36 7.62 -18.75 -13.56
CA ALA A 36 6.88 -18.15 -14.66
C ALA A 36 5.57 -17.50 -14.20
N GLY A 37 4.88 -18.11 -13.23
CA GLY A 37 3.69 -17.55 -12.58
C GLY A 37 4.01 -16.25 -11.84
N ASP A 38 5.02 -16.27 -10.97
CA ASP A 38 5.45 -15.10 -10.20
C ASP A 38 5.90 -13.95 -11.12
N ALA A 39 6.59 -14.26 -12.23
CA ALA A 39 7.00 -13.25 -13.20
C ALA A 39 5.79 -12.60 -13.90
N ALA A 40 4.76 -13.37 -14.22
CA ALA A 40 3.53 -12.86 -14.83
C ALA A 40 2.73 -11.98 -13.85
N GLU A 41 2.65 -12.38 -12.57
CA GLU A 41 2.01 -11.58 -11.52
C GLU A 41 2.73 -10.26 -11.30
N ASN A 42 4.06 -10.29 -11.18
CA ASN A 42 4.88 -9.09 -11.04
C ASN A 42 4.74 -8.14 -12.23
N LEU A 43 4.65 -8.69 -13.46
CA LEU A 43 4.38 -7.89 -14.65
C LEU A 43 3.02 -7.18 -14.56
N ALA A 44 1.97 -7.89 -14.14
CA ALA A 44 0.63 -7.32 -14.01
C ALA A 44 0.58 -6.21 -12.95
N VAL A 45 1.26 -6.39 -11.81
CA VAL A 45 1.38 -5.37 -10.76
C VAL A 45 2.10 -4.12 -11.30
N CYS A 46 3.23 -4.31 -11.98
CA CYS A 46 3.98 -3.19 -12.57
C CYS A 46 3.16 -2.44 -13.63
N GLN A 47 2.40 -3.15 -14.46
CA GLN A 47 1.51 -2.55 -15.46
C GLN A 47 0.40 -1.72 -14.80
N ASN A 48 -0.22 -2.24 -13.75
CA ASN A 48 -1.27 -1.53 -13.02
C ASN A 48 -0.72 -0.24 -12.37
N ILE A 49 0.44 -0.33 -11.72
CA ILE A 49 1.11 0.84 -11.12
C ILE A 49 1.47 1.88 -12.21
N ALA A 50 2.00 1.43 -13.35
CA ALA A 50 2.34 2.32 -14.45
C ALA A 50 1.09 3.01 -15.05
N GLN A 51 -0.01 2.27 -15.18
CA GLN A 51 -1.30 2.83 -15.62
C GLN A 51 -1.84 3.85 -14.61
N GLU A 52 -1.73 3.60 -13.31
CA GLU A 52 -2.16 4.56 -12.29
C GLU A 52 -1.28 5.81 -12.28
N MET A 53 0.04 5.67 -12.45
CA MET A 53 0.93 6.82 -12.62
C MET A 53 0.57 7.64 -13.86
N GLU A 54 0.31 6.99 -14.99
CA GLU A 54 -0.09 7.69 -16.21
C GLU A 54 -1.49 8.32 -16.05
N ARG A 55 -2.41 7.68 -15.32
CA ARG A 55 -3.72 8.26 -14.97
C ARG A 55 -3.55 9.50 -14.11
N LEU A 56 -2.71 9.47 -13.08
CA LEU A 56 -2.43 10.61 -12.20
C LEU A 56 -1.69 11.72 -12.95
N ARG A 57 -0.86 11.36 -13.92
CA ARG A 57 -0.11 12.31 -14.77
C ARG A 57 -0.99 12.97 -15.83
N SER A 58 -1.89 12.20 -16.45
CA SER A 58 -2.80 12.66 -17.51
C SER A 58 -4.09 13.25 -16.96
N ALA A 59 -4.41 13.00 -15.69
CA ALA A 59 -5.43 13.75 -14.98
C ALA A 59 -5.07 15.23 -15.12
N PRO A 60 -6.00 16.07 -15.61
CA PRO A 60 -5.77 17.50 -15.66
C PRO A 60 -5.36 17.91 -14.25
N ALA A 61 -4.12 18.40 -14.13
CA ALA A 61 -3.68 19.17 -12.99
C ALA A 61 -4.50 20.46 -13.01
N HIS A 62 -5.78 20.34 -12.65
CA HIS A 62 -6.42 21.39 -11.92
C HIS A 62 -5.60 21.48 -10.63
N ALA A 63 -4.50 22.26 -10.71
CA ALA A 63 -4.13 23.14 -9.64
C ALA A 63 -5.34 24.02 -9.42
N THR A 64 -6.37 23.43 -8.82
CA THR A 64 -7.50 24.15 -8.35
C THR A 64 -6.88 24.93 -7.22
N LEU A 65 -6.56 26.19 -7.51
CA LEU A 65 -6.58 27.27 -6.54
C LEU A 65 -8.01 27.42 -5.98
N THR A 66 -8.79 26.33 -5.83
CA THR A 66 -9.72 26.25 -4.73
C THR A 66 -8.82 26.31 -3.52
N HIS A 67 -8.70 27.51 -2.97
CA HIS A 67 -8.91 27.61 -1.55
C HIS A 67 -9.95 26.56 -1.19
N HIS A 68 -9.52 25.45 -0.57
CA HIS A 68 -10.44 24.64 0.20
C HIS A 68 -11.08 25.66 1.12
N GLU A 69 -12.34 26.00 0.83
CA GLU A 69 -13.04 26.97 1.66
C GLU A 69 -12.93 26.42 3.07
N ILE A 70 -12.47 27.24 4.02
CA ILE A 70 -12.23 26.84 5.41
C ILE A 70 -13.42 26.03 5.97
N THR A 71 -14.62 26.31 5.44
CA THR A 71 -15.87 25.59 5.61
C THR A 71 -15.81 24.09 5.28
N GLU A 72 -15.28 23.68 4.12
CA GLU A 72 -15.25 22.27 3.71
C GLU A 72 -14.31 21.45 4.60
N LEU A 73 -13.13 21.98 4.91
CA LEU A 73 -12.20 21.34 5.85
C LEU A 73 -12.83 21.19 7.23
N ALA A 74 -13.51 22.23 7.73
CA ALA A 74 -14.19 22.18 9.02
C ALA A 74 -15.26 21.08 9.05
N LEU A 75 -16.07 20.97 7.99
CA LEU A 75 -17.08 19.91 7.86
C LEU A 75 -16.44 18.51 7.82
N SER A 76 -15.36 18.34 7.06
CA SER A 76 -14.64 17.07 7.00
C SER A 76 -14.02 16.68 8.35
N VAL A 77 -13.50 17.65 9.11
CA VAL A 77 -12.96 17.44 10.46
C VAL A 77 -14.07 17.05 11.45
N GLU A 78 -15.20 17.77 11.45
CA GLU A 78 -16.34 17.47 12.32
C GLU A 78 -16.92 16.07 12.05
N GLU A 79 -17.10 15.74 10.78
CA GLU A 79 -17.67 14.46 10.37
C GLU A 79 -16.74 13.29 10.68
N SER A 80 -15.43 13.46 10.48
CA SER A 80 -14.42 12.47 10.87
C SER A 80 -14.39 12.26 12.40
N ALA A 81 -14.54 13.34 13.17
CA ALA A 81 -14.62 13.26 14.63
C ALA A 81 -15.89 12.52 15.10
N ARG A 82 -17.01 12.76 14.43
CA ARG A 82 -18.28 12.06 14.67
C ARG A 82 -18.15 10.55 14.41
N ILE A 83 -17.53 10.14 13.31
CA ILE A 83 -17.30 8.72 12.98
C ILE A 83 -16.35 8.07 13.98
N ALA A 84 -15.33 8.80 14.43
CA ALA A 84 -14.44 8.35 15.49
C ALA A 84 -15.12 8.24 16.87
N GLY A 85 -16.40 8.61 16.99
CA GLY A 85 -17.14 8.56 18.25
C GLY A 85 -16.64 9.59 19.26
N MET A 86 -16.11 10.72 18.80
CA MET A 86 -15.75 11.84 19.65
C MET A 86 -17.01 12.59 20.11
N ALA A 87 -16.97 13.17 21.30
CA ALA A 87 -18.04 14.04 21.76
C ALA A 87 -18.15 15.29 20.86
N GLY A 88 -19.34 15.87 20.71
CA GLY A 88 -19.54 17.05 19.86
C GLY A 88 -18.72 18.28 20.27
N ASN A 89 -18.21 18.31 21.50
CA ASN A 89 -17.30 19.33 22.01
C ASN A 89 -15.83 18.89 22.03
N ALA A 90 -15.46 17.77 21.42
CA ALA A 90 -14.08 17.28 21.43
C ALA A 90 -13.15 18.13 20.56
N ILE A 91 -13.66 18.74 19.50
CA ILE A 91 -12.94 19.74 18.71
C ILE A 91 -13.05 21.08 19.44
N ASN A 92 -11.93 21.57 19.95
CA ASN A 92 -11.88 22.83 20.68
C ASN A 92 -11.70 24.02 19.74
N ARG A 93 -10.82 23.87 18.75
CA ARG A 93 -10.50 24.94 17.79
C ARG A 93 -9.84 24.38 16.53
N ILE A 94 -10.13 24.99 15.39
CA ILE A 94 -9.37 24.82 14.15
C ILE A 94 -8.73 26.18 13.84
N THR A 95 -7.39 26.23 13.79
CA THR A 95 -6.62 27.45 13.56
C THR A 95 -5.84 27.32 12.25
N PRO A 96 -6.18 28.10 11.21
CA PRO A 96 -5.37 28.18 10.01
C PRO A 96 -3.96 28.67 10.34
N GLN A 97 -2.97 28.03 9.74
CA GLN A 97 -1.58 28.47 9.79
C GLN A 97 -1.25 29.29 8.53
N ALA A 98 -0.18 30.07 8.60
CA ALA A 98 0.28 30.83 7.45
C ALA A 98 0.73 29.89 6.32
N ASP A 99 0.28 30.20 5.11
CA ASP A 99 0.66 29.52 3.88
C ASP A 99 2.18 29.45 3.74
N ARG A 100 2.71 28.26 3.48
CA ARG A 100 4.15 28.01 3.36
C ARG A 100 4.48 27.40 2.01
N ARG A 101 5.43 28.00 1.29
CA ARG A 101 5.92 27.41 0.04
C ARG A 101 6.72 26.13 0.31
N ILE A 102 6.43 25.06 -0.43
CA ILE A 102 7.15 23.79 -0.32
C ILE A 102 8.45 23.90 -1.12
N LYS A 103 9.54 24.32 -0.45
CA LYS A 103 10.90 24.41 -1.00
C LYS A 103 10.93 25.06 -2.41
N ASP A 104 11.53 24.39 -3.39
CA ASP A 104 11.71 24.87 -4.77
C ASP A 104 10.53 24.54 -5.69
N THR A 105 9.42 24.07 -5.14
CA THR A 105 8.24 23.72 -5.94
C THR A 105 7.34 24.94 -6.15
N ALA A 106 6.39 24.85 -7.08
CA ALA A 106 5.33 25.84 -7.26
C ALA A 106 4.18 25.69 -6.25
N TYR A 107 4.26 24.70 -5.34
CA TYR A 107 3.18 24.38 -4.41
C TYR A 107 3.25 25.19 -3.11
N ILE A 108 2.07 25.57 -2.62
CA ILE A 108 1.86 26.23 -1.34
C ILE A 108 1.15 25.25 -0.41
N GLU A 109 1.71 25.05 0.78
CA GLU A 109 1.14 24.28 1.87
C GLU A 109 0.25 25.19 2.73
N GLN A 110 -1.02 24.80 2.90
CA GLN A 110 -1.97 25.48 3.78
C GLN A 110 -2.15 24.65 5.05
N GLY A 111 -1.39 24.99 6.08
CA GLY A 111 -1.42 24.28 7.36
C GLY A 111 -2.67 24.61 8.17
N ASN A 112 -3.22 23.63 8.87
CA ASN A 112 -4.29 23.84 9.85
C ASN A 112 -3.95 23.11 11.15
N LEU A 113 -4.16 23.79 12.27
CA LEU A 113 -3.96 23.22 13.60
C LEU A 113 -5.33 22.91 14.22
N VAL A 114 -5.56 21.64 14.56
CA VAL A 114 -6.80 21.17 15.18
C VAL A 114 -6.53 20.81 16.64
N ASP A 115 -7.14 21.56 17.55
CA ASP A 115 -7.07 21.31 18.98
C ASP A 115 -8.18 20.33 19.38
N LEU A 116 -7.79 19.17 19.89
CA LEU A 116 -8.70 18.15 20.40
C LEU A 116 -8.63 18.08 21.94
N LYS A 117 -9.77 17.89 22.60
CA LYS A 117 -9.86 17.72 24.06
C LYS A 117 -10.64 16.46 24.42
N ASN A 118 -10.22 15.82 25.52
CA ASN A 118 -10.86 14.63 26.07
C ASN A 118 -11.02 13.48 25.06
N VAL A 119 -10.01 13.29 24.21
CA VAL A 119 -9.98 12.21 23.21
C VAL A 119 -9.09 11.06 23.68
N THR A 120 -9.54 9.83 23.45
CA THR A 120 -8.71 8.64 23.66
C THR A 120 -7.79 8.41 22.45
N VAL A 121 -6.69 7.69 22.66
CA VAL A 121 -5.76 7.31 21.57
C VAL A 121 -6.47 6.57 20.44
N ARG A 122 -7.43 5.69 20.79
CA ARG A 122 -8.22 4.96 19.80
C ARG A 122 -9.02 5.92 18.91
N GLN A 123 -9.74 6.86 19.52
CA GLN A 123 -10.53 7.85 18.79
C GLN A 123 -9.63 8.72 17.91
N LEU A 124 -8.46 9.14 18.42
CA LEU A 124 -7.48 9.91 17.64
C LEU A 124 -7.04 9.14 16.38
N VAL A 125 -6.66 7.87 16.50
CA VAL A 125 -6.22 7.06 15.35
C VAL A 125 -7.36 6.88 14.35
N THR A 126 -8.57 6.57 14.81
CA THR A 126 -9.74 6.45 13.94
C THR A 126 -10.03 7.77 13.21
N PHE A 127 -10.03 8.88 13.94
CA PHE A 127 -10.23 10.22 13.38
C PHE A 127 -9.22 10.54 12.28
N LEU A 128 -7.93 10.32 12.53
CA LEU A 128 -6.88 10.60 11.53
C LEU A 128 -7.04 9.72 10.30
N THR A 129 -7.42 8.45 10.48
CA THR A 129 -7.62 7.52 9.37
C THR A 129 -8.80 7.93 8.50
N GLU A 130 -9.94 8.27 9.11
CA GLU A 130 -11.13 8.76 8.41
C GLU A 130 -10.88 10.10 7.69
N LEU A 131 -10.15 11.02 8.35
CA LEU A 131 -9.83 12.31 7.77
C LEU A 131 -8.93 12.18 6.54
N MET A 132 -7.90 11.34 6.61
CA MET A 132 -7.00 11.07 5.47
C MET A 132 -7.71 10.31 4.34
N ALA A 133 -8.71 9.49 4.64
CA ALA A 133 -9.48 8.78 3.63
C ALA A 133 -10.44 9.69 2.85
N ARG A 134 -10.93 10.77 3.48
CA ARG A 134 -11.88 11.72 2.88
C ARG A 134 -11.22 12.80 2.05
N GLU A 135 -10.09 13.33 2.52
CA GLU A 135 -9.43 14.47 1.90
C GLU A 135 -8.12 14.05 1.25
N SER A 136 -8.16 13.81 -0.06
CA SER A 136 -6.96 13.49 -0.84
C SER A 136 -6.04 14.70 -0.92
N GLY A 137 -5.00 14.72 -0.09
CA GLY A 137 -4.00 15.80 -0.03
C GLY A 137 -3.72 16.30 1.38
N LEU A 138 -4.52 15.93 2.37
CA LEU A 138 -4.20 16.20 3.77
C LEU A 138 -3.07 15.30 4.25
N ARG A 139 -2.11 15.89 4.96
CA ARG A 139 -1.02 15.16 5.60
C ARG A 139 -0.87 15.62 7.03
N VAL A 140 -0.78 14.65 7.94
CA VAL A 140 -0.54 14.94 9.36
C VAL A 140 0.94 15.26 9.54
N THR A 141 1.25 16.51 9.87
CA THR A 141 2.63 16.98 10.05
C THR A 141 3.14 16.78 11.47
N ALA A 142 2.29 16.99 12.48
CA ALA A 142 2.64 16.84 13.89
C ALA A 142 1.42 16.46 14.73
N ILE A 143 1.65 15.68 15.78
CA ILE A 143 0.71 15.40 16.87
C ILE A 143 1.42 15.81 18.15
N ARG A 144 0.74 16.59 19.00
CA ARG A 144 1.27 17.11 20.26
C ARG A 144 0.36 16.73 21.42
#